data_AF-A0AAD9L5R5-F1
#
_entry.id   AF-A0AAD9L5R5-F1
#
_cell.length_a   1.000
_cell.length_b   1.000
_cell.length_c   1.000
_cell.angle_alpha   90.00
_cell.angle_beta   90.00
_cell.angle_gamma   90.00
#
_symmetry.space_group_name_H-M   'P 1'
#
loop_
_entity.id
_entity.type
_entity.pdbx_description
1 polymer ?
#
loop_
_entity_poly.entity_id
_entity_poly.type
_entity_poly.pdbx_seq_one_letter_code
_entity_poly.pdbx_strand_id
1 'polypeptide(L)'
;MLVLVLGDLHIPHRCNTVPPKFKKLLVPGKIQHILCTGNLCSKESFDYLKTLASDVHIVKGDFDENLNYPEQKVVTVGQFRIGLCHGHQVVPWGDTESLAMLQRQLDVDILITGHTHKFEAFEHENKFYINPGSATGAYNALNRWALASCQSSVTCQLTIHLSIKNSTSSLSNNSPYVKRN
;
A
#
# COMPACT_ATOMS: atom_id res chain seq x y z
N MET A 1 7.90 12.88 -8.89
CA MET A 1 7.23 12.83 -7.57
C MET A 1 7.26 11.41 -7.08
N LEU A 2 7.57 11.21 -5.79
CA LEU A 2 7.76 9.88 -5.21
C LEU A 2 6.68 9.59 -4.17
N VAL A 3 5.88 8.56 -4.42
CA VAL A 3 4.87 8.06 -3.49
C VAL A 3 5.32 6.71 -2.94
N LEU A 4 5.40 6.60 -1.62
CA LEU A 4 5.65 5.34 -0.94
C LEU A 4 4.31 4.73 -0.53
N VAL A 5 4.09 3.47 -0.91
CA VAL A 5 2.90 2.71 -0.52
C VAL A 5 3.33 1.54 0.37
N LEU A 6 2.75 1.44 1.56
CA LEU A 6 3.05 0.36 2.51
C LEU A 6 1.86 0.07 3.44
N GLY A 7 1.95 -0.98 4.24
CA GLY A 7 1.01 -1.24 5.32
C GLY A 7 1.18 -2.65 5.90
N ASP A 8 0.20 -3.08 6.70
CA ASP A 8 0.19 -4.39 7.35
C ASP A 8 1.48 -4.65 8.14
N LEU A 9 1.92 -3.67 8.95
CA LEU A 9 3.13 -3.77 9.76
C LEU A 9 2.93 -4.66 10.98
N HIS A 10 1.77 -4.55 11.64
CA HIS A 10 1.42 -5.24 12.89
C HIS A 10 2.49 -5.16 13.98
N ILE A 11 3.01 -3.96 14.24
CA ILE A 11 3.99 -3.71 15.30
C ILE A 11 3.26 -3.16 16.53
N PRO A 12 3.31 -3.82 17.71
CA PRO A 12 4.21 -4.91 18.10
C PRO A 12 3.60 -6.34 18.01
N HIS A 13 2.33 -6.49 17.67
CA HIS A 13 1.61 -7.77 17.84
C HIS A 13 2.17 -8.97 17.07
N ARG A 14 2.64 -8.76 15.84
CA ARG A 14 3.15 -9.86 14.97
C ARG A 14 4.60 -9.67 14.57
N CYS A 15 5.09 -8.44 14.58
CA CYS A 15 6.45 -8.11 14.21
C CYS A 15 7.01 -7.06 15.17
N ASN A 16 8.30 -7.18 15.49
CA ASN A 16 8.93 -6.27 16.45
C ASN A 16 9.46 -5.00 15.77
N THR A 17 9.96 -5.12 14.53
CA THR A 17 10.53 -3.99 13.80
C THR A 17 10.42 -4.18 12.29
N VAL A 18 10.42 -3.06 11.57
CA VAL A 18 10.61 -3.05 10.12
C VAL A 18 12.03 -3.56 9.77
N PRO A 19 12.19 -4.44 8.76
CA PRO A 19 13.48 -5.02 8.41
C PRO A 19 14.59 -3.96 8.19
N PRO A 20 15.81 -4.17 8.68
CA PRO A 20 16.88 -3.17 8.65
C PRO A 20 17.32 -2.83 7.22
N LYS A 21 17.26 -3.78 6.29
CA LYS A 21 17.49 -3.53 4.86
C LYS A 21 16.48 -2.52 4.31
N PHE A 22 15.22 -2.62 4.75
CA PHE A 22 14.16 -1.73 4.31
C PHE A 22 14.32 -0.32 4.91
N LYS A 23 14.66 -0.22 6.20
CA LYS A 23 15.00 1.07 6.84
C LYS A 23 16.13 1.81 6.15
N LYS A 24 17.14 1.12 5.61
CA LYS A 24 18.24 1.74 4.85
C LYS A 24 17.81 2.35 3.51
N LEU A 25 16.74 1.82 2.90
CA LEU A 25 16.20 2.32 1.64
C LEU A 25 15.27 3.53 1.87
N LEU A 26 14.61 3.56 3.02
CA LEU A 26 13.74 4.65 3.47
C LEU A 26 14.57 5.83 4.00
N VAL A 27 15.17 6.58 3.08
CA VAL A 27 15.94 7.79 3.43
C VAL A 27 15.00 9.01 3.40
N PRO A 28 14.94 9.81 4.48
CA PRO A 28 14.18 11.06 4.51
C PRO A 28 14.57 12.01 3.37
N GLY A 29 13.60 12.76 2.85
CA GLY A 29 13.82 13.77 1.80
C GLY A 29 13.73 13.26 0.36
N LYS A 30 13.60 11.95 0.14
CA LYS A 30 13.29 11.38 -1.19
C LYS A 30 11.80 11.18 -1.44
N ILE A 31 11.04 10.91 -0.38
CA ILE A 31 9.62 10.55 -0.43
C ILE A 31 8.78 11.81 -0.16
N GLN A 32 7.79 12.06 -1.02
CA GLN A 32 6.92 13.23 -0.90
C GLN A 32 5.59 12.88 -0.23
N HIS A 33 5.00 11.75 -0.62
CA HIS A 33 3.74 11.25 -0.07
C HIS A 33 3.91 9.82 0.41
N ILE A 34 3.31 9.51 1.57
CA ILE A 34 3.20 8.16 2.10
C ILE A 34 1.72 7.78 2.12
N LEU A 35 1.37 6.68 1.46
CA LEU A 35 0.05 6.06 1.48
C LEU A 35 0.14 4.75 2.26
N CYS A 36 -0.49 4.71 3.43
CA CYS A 36 -0.45 3.57 4.32
C CYS A 36 -1.82 2.87 4.36
N THR A 37 -1.86 1.58 4.04
CA THR A 37 -3.11 0.79 4.06
C THR A 37 -3.62 0.49 5.48
N GLY A 38 -2.84 0.79 6.53
CA GLY A 38 -3.23 0.59 7.93
C GLY A 38 -2.45 -0.55 8.59
N ASN A 39 -2.96 -1.02 9.73
CA ASN A 39 -2.36 -2.04 10.59
C ASN A 39 -0.96 -1.63 11.08
N LEU A 40 -0.84 -0.39 11.55
CA LEU A 40 0.36 0.11 12.21
C LEU A 40 0.42 -0.37 13.66
N CYS A 41 -0.74 -0.43 14.33
CA CYS A 41 -0.97 -0.87 15.71
C CYS A 41 -0.26 -0.04 16.81
N SER A 42 0.68 0.85 16.48
CA SER A 42 1.44 1.64 17.45
C SER A 42 1.68 3.08 16.98
N LYS A 43 1.68 4.02 17.94
CA LYS A 43 2.02 5.43 17.70
C LYS A 43 3.48 5.58 17.23
N GLU A 44 4.39 4.75 17.72
CA GLU A 44 5.80 4.75 17.30
C GLU A 44 5.96 4.51 15.80
N SER A 45 5.16 3.59 15.23
CA SER A 45 5.17 3.32 13.79
C SER A 45 4.65 4.53 12.99
N PHE A 46 3.64 5.23 13.52
CA PHE A 46 3.15 6.48 12.94
C PHE A 46 4.21 7.59 12.97
N ASP A 47 4.83 7.81 14.13
CA ASP A 47 5.86 8.82 14.32
C ASP A 47 7.07 8.54 13.40
N TYR A 48 7.45 7.27 13.23
CA TYR A 48 8.45 6.85 12.26
C TYR A 48 8.09 7.27 10.82
N LEU A 49 6.85 7.02 10.37
CA LEU A 49 6.43 7.44 9.03
C LEU A 49 6.45 8.97 8.86
N LYS A 50 6.12 9.72 9.91
CA LYS A 50 6.21 11.18 9.92
C LYS A 50 7.65 11.71 9.82
N THR A 51 8.65 10.93 10.23
CA THR A 51 10.06 11.30 10.00
C THR A 51 10.51 11.13 8.54
N LEU A 52 9.82 10.27 7.77
CA LEU A 52 10.19 9.96 6.39
C LEU A 52 9.61 10.96 5.38
N ALA A 53 8.36 11.39 5.60
CA ALA A 53 7.68 12.36 4.75
C ALA A 53 6.74 13.26 5.59
N SER A 54 6.57 14.50 5.12
CA SER A 54 5.62 15.45 5.72
C SER A 54 4.17 15.03 5.49
N ASP A 55 3.87 14.51 4.30
CA ASP A 55 2.52 14.14 3.88
C ASP A 55 2.28 12.64 4.02
N VAL A 56 1.51 12.26 5.03
CA VAL A 56 1.26 10.86 5.42
C VAL A 56 -0.23 10.64 5.50
N HIS A 57 -0.72 9.72 4.68
CA HIS A 57 -2.12 9.31 4.62
C HIS A 57 -2.22 7.88 5.12
N ILE A 58 -3.09 7.67 6.11
CA ILE A 58 -3.34 6.37 6.70
C ILE A 58 -4.84 6.14 6.68
N VAL A 59 -5.21 4.90 6.40
CA VAL A 59 -6.57 4.39 6.61
C VAL A 59 -6.56 3.36 7.73
N LYS A 60 -7.73 3.16 8.32
CA LYS A 60 -7.89 2.30 9.48
C LYS A 60 -7.79 0.82 9.09
N GLY A 61 -6.82 0.13 9.67
CA GLY A 61 -6.74 -1.32 9.66
C GLY A 61 -7.69 -1.98 10.65
N ASP A 62 -7.91 -3.29 10.49
CA ASP A 62 -8.72 -4.10 11.40
C ASP A 62 -8.09 -4.26 12.79
N PHE A 63 -6.76 -4.12 12.89
CA PHE A 63 -6.00 -4.16 14.14
C PHE A 63 -5.52 -2.78 14.61
N ASP A 64 -5.93 -1.68 13.98
CA ASP A 64 -5.60 -0.34 14.46
C ASP A 64 -6.56 0.08 15.59
N GLU A 65 -6.00 0.30 16.78
CA GLU A 65 -6.75 0.80 17.95
C GLU A 65 -7.16 2.27 17.82
N ASN A 66 -6.47 3.03 16.96
CA ASN A 66 -6.75 4.45 16.79
C ASN A 66 -8.00 4.68 15.92
N LEU A 67 -9.10 5.05 16.59
CA LEU A 67 -10.40 5.31 15.95
C LEU A 67 -10.43 6.59 15.10
N ASN A 68 -9.40 7.44 15.16
CA ASN A 68 -9.36 8.68 14.38
C ASN A 68 -8.97 8.46 12.91
N TYR A 69 -8.51 7.27 12.54
CA TYR A 69 -8.17 6.98 11.16
C TYR A 69 -9.43 6.74 10.32
N PRO A 70 -9.53 7.35 9.13
CA PRO A 70 -10.67 7.12 8.25
C PRO A 70 -10.62 5.70 7.68
N GLU A 71 -11.77 5.08 7.49
CA GLU A 71 -11.87 3.74 6.86
C GLU A 71 -11.40 3.76 5.39
N GLN A 72 -11.71 4.86 4.69
CA GLN A 72 -11.37 5.05 3.29
C GLN A 72 -10.90 6.50 3.09
N LYS A 73 -9.94 6.71 2.19
CA LYS A 73 -9.43 8.05 1.88
C LYS A 73 -9.11 8.16 0.40
N VAL A 74 -9.54 9.24 -0.22
CA VAL A 74 -9.15 9.58 -1.60
C VAL A 74 -8.12 10.70 -1.55
N VAL A 75 -7.01 10.52 -2.25
CA VAL A 75 -5.90 11.47 -2.34
C VAL A 75 -5.61 11.72 -3.80
N THR A 76 -5.52 12.98 -4.20
CA THR A 76 -5.13 13.34 -5.56
C THR A 76 -3.64 13.65 -5.59
N VAL A 77 -2.89 12.89 -6.38
CA VAL A 77 -1.44 13.03 -6.50
C VAL A 77 -1.10 13.28 -7.97
N GLY A 78 -0.83 14.55 -8.30
CA GLY A 78 -0.71 15.01 -9.68
C GLY A 78 -2.06 14.93 -10.40
N GLN A 79 -2.12 14.17 -11.49
CA GLN A 79 -3.34 13.97 -12.29
C GLN A 79 -4.14 12.72 -11.88
N PHE A 80 -3.62 11.90 -10.97
CA PHE A 80 -4.23 10.63 -10.59
C PHE A 80 -5.01 10.78 -9.30
N ARG A 81 -6.24 10.28 -9.29
CA ARG A 81 -7.02 10.10 -8.05
C ARG A 81 -6.71 8.73 -7.48
N ILE A 82 -6.21 8.68 -6.25
CA ILE A 82 -5.79 7.46 -5.58
C ILE A 82 -6.74 7.18 -4.42
N GLY A 83 -7.44 6.05 -4.48
CA GLY A 83 -8.24 5.54 -3.39
C GLY A 83 -7.40 4.67 -2.47
N LEU A 84 -7.53 4.88 -1.17
CA LEU A 84 -6.85 4.13 -0.13
C LEU A 84 -7.90 3.47 0.75
N CYS A 85 -7.77 2.17 0.95
CA CYS A 85 -8.62 1.36 1.81
C CYS A 85 -7.78 0.24 2.41
N HIS A 86 -8.11 -0.24 3.62
CA HIS A 86 -7.40 -1.39 4.18
C HIS A 86 -7.76 -2.68 3.44
N GLY A 87 -9.02 -2.85 3.04
CA GLY A 87 -9.49 -4.01 2.27
C GLY A 87 -10.13 -5.11 3.11
N HIS A 88 -10.14 -4.99 4.45
CA HIS A 88 -10.89 -5.92 5.32
C HIS A 88 -12.41 -5.79 5.11
N GLN A 89 -12.85 -4.64 4.62
CA GLN A 89 -14.24 -4.29 4.32
C GLN A 89 -14.72 -4.86 2.96
N VAL A 90 -13.80 -5.29 2.09
CA VAL A 90 -14.13 -5.78 0.75
C VAL A 90 -14.36 -7.28 0.82
N VAL A 91 -15.60 -7.72 0.63
CA VAL A 91 -15.99 -9.14 0.69
C VAL A 91 -16.55 -9.56 -0.67
N PRO A 92 -16.02 -10.62 -1.32
CA PRO A 92 -14.93 -11.49 -0.86
C PRO A 92 -13.54 -10.84 -0.88
N TRP A 93 -12.66 -11.26 0.03
CA TRP A 93 -11.32 -10.67 0.17
C TRP A 93 -10.46 -10.91 -1.06
N GLY A 94 -9.94 -9.82 -1.64
CA GLY A 94 -9.07 -9.88 -2.82
C GLY A 94 -9.79 -10.23 -4.12
N ASP A 95 -11.13 -10.22 -4.13
CA ASP A 95 -11.91 -10.42 -5.35
C ASP A 95 -11.86 -9.19 -6.26
N THR A 96 -11.54 -9.40 -7.53
CA THR A 96 -11.34 -8.33 -8.51
C THR A 96 -12.60 -7.52 -8.75
N GLU A 97 -13.77 -8.17 -8.84
CA GLU A 97 -15.05 -7.50 -9.08
C GLU A 97 -15.45 -6.63 -7.88
N SER A 98 -15.26 -7.16 -6.66
CA SER A 98 -15.52 -6.43 -5.42
C SER A 98 -14.61 -5.21 -5.27
N LEU A 99 -13.34 -5.34 -5.65
CA LEU A 99 -12.40 -4.22 -5.73
C LEU A 99 -12.83 -3.20 -6.80
N ALA A 100 -13.30 -3.66 -7.96
CA ALA A 100 -13.79 -2.79 -9.02
C ALA A 100 -15.05 -2.03 -8.62
N MET A 101 -15.95 -2.65 -7.84
CA MET A 101 -17.10 -1.94 -7.25
C MET A 101 -16.64 -0.82 -6.32
N LEU A 102 -15.66 -1.08 -5.45
CA LEU A 102 -15.11 -0.05 -4.55
C LEU A 102 -14.40 1.08 -5.32
N GLN A 103 -13.64 0.73 -6.36
CA GLN A 103 -12.97 1.70 -7.22
C GLN A 103 -14.00 2.63 -7.89
N ARG A 104 -15.09 2.08 -8.43
CA ARG A 104 -16.17 2.87 -9.05
C ARG A 104 -16.91 3.72 -8.03
N GLN A 105 -17.15 3.21 -6.82
CA GLN A 105 -17.78 3.96 -5.73
C GLN A 105 -16.95 5.18 -5.32
N LEU A 106 -15.62 5.03 -5.25
CA LEU A 106 -14.71 6.11 -4.88
C LEU A 106 -14.33 7.02 -6.06
N ASP A 107 -14.64 6.60 -7.28
CA ASP A 107 -14.29 7.28 -8.52
C ASP A 107 -12.78 7.63 -8.59
N VAL A 108 -11.94 6.59 -8.52
CA VAL A 108 -10.47 6.73 -8.46
C VAL A 108 -9.78 6.07 -9.65
N ASP A 109 -8.60 6.53 -10.03
CA ASP A 109 -7.81 5.92 -11.11
C ASP A 109 -6.98 4.74 -10.62
N ILE A 110 -6.52 4.85 -9.37
CA ILE A 110 -5.69 3.86 -8.71
C ILE A 110 -6.37 3.49 -7.39
N LEU A 111 -6.68 2.22 -7.18
CA LEU A 111 -7.16 1.71 -5.90
C LEU A 111 -6.03 0.97 -5.18
N ILE A 112 -5.74 1.39 -3.95
CA ILE A 112 -4.75 0.77 -3.08
C ILE A 112 -5.48 0.05 -1.94
N THR A 113 -5.24 -1.25 -1.82
CA THR A 113 -5.79 -2.11 -0.77
C THR A 113 -4.70 -2.93 -0.08
N GLY A 114 -4.94 -3.37 1.15
CA GLY A 114 -4.04 -4.24 1.93
C GLY A 114 -4.71 -5.56 2.28
N HIS A 115 -4.59 -5.98 3.54
CA HIS A 115 -5.26 -7.13 4.17
C HIS A 115 -4.85 -8.52 3.68
N THR A 116 -4.55 -8.74 2.41
CA THR A 116 -4.13 -10.06 1.90
C THR A 116 -2.68 -10.42 2.26
N HIS A 117 -1.88 -9.44 2.67
CA HIS A 117 -0.44 -9.53 2.90
C HIS A 117 0.33 -10.08 1.68
N LYS A 118 -0.24 -9.95 0.48
CA LYS A 118 0.36 -10.41 -0.77
C LYS A 118 0.48 -9.22 -1.71
N PHE A 119 1.69 -8.99 -2.19
CA PHE A 119 1.92 -7.95 -3.18
C PHE A 119 1.20 -8.31 -4.49
N GLU A 120 0.35 -7.42 -4.97
CA GLU A 120 -0.37 -7.54 -6.24
C GLU A 120 -0.41 -6.17 -6.93
N ALA A 121 -0.14 -6.14 -8.22
CA ALA A 121 -0.26 -4.93 -9.01
C ALA A 121 -0.75 -5.33 -10.40
N PHE A 122 -1.97 -4.93 -10.74
CA PHE A 122 -2.60 -5.27 -12.00
C PHE A 122 -3.49 -4.13 -12.50
N GLU A 123 -3.74 -4.14 -13.80
CA GLU A 123 -4.70 -3.26 -14.46
C GLU A 123 -5.97 -4.07 -14.75
N HIS A 124 -7.13 -3.47 -14.47
CA HIS A 124 -8.43 -4.06 -14.77
C HIS A 124 -9.39 -2.93 -15.13
N GLU A 125 -10.10 -3.07 -16.25
CA GLU A 125 -11.00 -2.04 -16.81
C GLU A 125 -10.36 -0.64 -16.93
N ASN A 126 -9.12 -0.57 -17.39
CA ASN A 126 -8.35 0.68 -17.53
C ASN A 126 -8.10 1.42 -16.20
N LYS A 127 -8.23 0.72 -15.07
CA LYS A 127 -7.95 1.22 -13.72
C LYS A 127 -6.87 0.36 -13.07
N PHE A 128 -6.10 0.94 -12.18
CA PHE A 128 -4.97 0.27 -11.53
C PHE A 128 -5.33 -0.18 -10.12
N TYR A 129 -4.98 -1.42 -9.79
CA TYR A 129 -5.18 -2.01 -8.47
C TYR A 129 -3.82 -2.40 -7.90
N ILE A 130 -3.55 -1.94 -6.69
CA ILE A 130 -2.25 -2.10 -6.04
C ILE A 130 -2.46 -2.59 -4.62
N ASN A 131 -1.79 -3.69 -4.29
CA ASN A 131 -1.63 -4.18 -2.93
C ASN A 131 -0.14 -4.19 -2.60
N PRO A 132 0.34 -3.37 -1.64
CA PRO A 132 1.75 -3.35 -1.27
C PRO A 132 2.19 -4.62 -0.52
N GLY A 133 1.24 -5.45 -0.05
CA GLY A 133 1.49 -6.53 0.88
C GLY A 133 1.97 -6.03 2.25
N SER A 134 2.44 -6.96 3.08
CA SER A 134 2.97 -6.62 4.40
C SER A 134 4.42 -6.14 4.33
N ALA A 135 4.67 -4.95 4.87
CA ALA A 135 6.00 -4.35 4.97
C ALA A 135 6.96 -5.15 5.86
N THR A 136 6.42 -5.83 6.87
CA THR A 136 7.17 -6.63 7.84
C THR A 136 7.15 -8.13 7.52
N GLY A 137 6.31 -8.55 6.56
CA GLY A 137 6.05 -9.96 6.31
C GLY A 137 5.21 -10.61 7.41
N ALA A 138 4.36 -9.83 8.08
CA ALA A 138 3.50 -10.31 9.16
C ALA A 138 2.64 -11.50 8.71
N TYR A 139 2.46 -12.46 9.61
CA TYR A 139 1.61 -13.62 9.36
C TYR A 139 0.18 -13.18 9.00
N ASN A 140 -0.48 -13.91 8.09
CA ASN A 140 -1.91 -13.78 7.80
C ASN A 140 -2.49 -15.18 7.57
N ALA A 141 -3.69 -15.43 8.08
CA ALA A 141 -4.39 -16.70 7.94
C ALA A 141 -4.62 -17.11 6.47
N LEU A 142 -4.69 -16.13 5.56
CA LEU A 142 -4.86 -16.35 4.12
C LEU A 142 -3.59 -16.86 3.43
N ASN A 143 -2.41 -16.62 4.00
CA ASN A 143 -1.13 -16.97 3.40
C ASN A 143 -0.46 -18.11 4.17
N ARG A 144 -0.81 -19.36 3.83
CA ARG A 144 -0.32 -20.58 4.48
C ARG A 144 1.18 -20.88 4.24
N TRP A 145 1.89 -20.07 3.45
CA TRP A 145 3.27 -20.33 2.98
C TRP A 145 4.28 -19.18 3.24
N ALA A 146 4.02 -18.30 4.22
CA ALA A 146 4.73 -17.04 4.47
C ALA A 146 6.25 -17.11 4.82
N LEU A 147 6.92 -18.27 4.64
CA LEU A 147 8.37 -18.38 4.85
C LEU A 147 9.21 -17.86 3.66
N ALA A 148 8.61 -17.63 2.48
CA ALA A 148 9.36 -17.23 1.28
C ALA A 148 9.05 -15.83 0.73
N SER A 149 8.01 -15.13 1.21
CA SER A 149 7.62 -13.81 0.68
C SER A 149 8.45 -12.63 1.23
N CYS A 150 9.25 -12.85 2.27
CA CYS A 150 10.02 -11.81 2.94
C CYS A 150 11.11 -11.19 2.03
N GLN A 151 11.55 -11.86 0.97
CA GLN A 151 12.50 -11.30 0.00
C GLN A 151 11.83 -10.54 -1.16
N SER A 152 10.63 -10.95 -1.57
CA SER A 152 9.89 -10.26 -2.64
C SER A 152 9.15 -9.01 -2.14
N SER A 153 8.64 -9.03 -0.90
CA SER A 153 7.92 -7.88 -0.30
C SER A 153 8.84 -6.67 -0.04
N VAL A 154 10.12 -6.92 0.28
CA VAL A 154 11.12 -5.87 0.55
C VAL A 154 11.55 -5.14 -0.73
N THR A 155 11.37 -5.75 -1.89
CA THR A 155 11.76 -5.21 -3.21
C THR A 155 10.58 -4.59 -3.97
N CYS A 156 9.34 -4.93 -3.58
CA CYS A 156 8.11 -4.53 -4.26
C CYS A 156 7.27 -3.52 -3.50
N GLN A 157 7.82 -2.79 -2.52
CA GLN A 157 7.18 -1.55 -2.10
C GLN A 157 7.32 -0.55 -3.24
N LEU A 158 6.28 -0.56 -4.07
CA LEU A 158 6.15 0.16 -5.31
C LEU A 158 6.47 1.62 -5.03
N THR A 159 7.70 1.99 -5.33
CA THR A 159 8.04 3.37 -5.57
C THR A 159 7.30 3.71 -6.85
N ILE A 160 6.05 4.19 -6.71
CA ILE A 160 5.29 4.65 -7.85
C ILE A 160 5.99 5.92 -8.28
N HIS A 161 6.92 5.80 -9.23
CA HIS A 161 7.44 6.95 -9.94
C HIS A 161 6.30 7.44 -10.83
N LEU A 162 5.41 8.24 -10.25
CA LEU A 162 4.48 9.07 -11.00
C LEU A 162 5.32 10.12 -11.71
N SER A 163 5.98 9.70 -12.79
CA SER A 163 6.58 10.62 -13.73
C SER A 163 5.41 11.28 -14.42
N ILE A 164 5.19 12.56 -14.10
CA ILE A 164 4.31 13.44 -14.85
C ILE A 164 4.96 13.59 -16.24
N LYS A 165 4.76 12.61 -17.11
CA LYS A 165 5.00 12.78 -18.54
C LYS A 165 3.64 13.16 -19.12
N ASN A 166 3.46 14.47 -19.32
CA ASN A 166 2.53 14.94 -20.32
C ASN A 166 2.81 14.14 -21.60
N SER A 167 1.76 13.54 -22.17
CA SER A 167 1.76 12.57 -23.28
C SER A 167 2.16 11.13 -22.92
N THR A 168 1.17 10.23 -23.06
CA THR A 168 1.24 8.76 -23.04
C THR A 168 1.54 8.07 -21.69
N SER A 169 0.52 7.35 -21.24
CA SER A 169 0.51 6.35 -20.17
C SER A 169 1.77 5.48 -20.13
N SER A 170 2.67 5.75 -19.17
CA SER A 170 3.64 4.76 -18.71
C SER A 170 4.12 5.08 -17.30
N LEU A 171 3.52 4.41 -16.31
CA LEU A 171 4.24 4.08 -15.09
C LEU A 171 5.49 3.30 -15.54
N SER A 172 6.68 3.72 -15.10
CA SER A 172 7.93 3.13 -15.57
C SER A 172 7.93 1.62 -15.33
N ASN A 173 7.86 0.85 -16.43
CA ASN A 173 7.76 -0.62 -16.53
C ASN A 173 9.01 -1.38 -16.04
N ASN A 174 9.73 -0.88 -15.05
CA ASN A 174 10.96 -1.50 -14.56
C ASN A 174 10.76 -2.39 -13.32
N SER A 175 9.53 -2.68 -12.92
CA SER A 175 9.24 -3.69 -11.89
C SER A 175 8.71 -4.97 -12.56
N PRO A 176 9.40 -6.12 -12.45
CA PRO A 176 9.05 -7.37 -13.13
C PRO A 176 7.75 -8.04 -12.62
N TYR A 177 6.91 -7.32 -11.88
CA TYR A 177 5.79 -7.86 -11.11
C TYR A 177 4.40 -7.34 -11.53
N VAL A 178 4.30 -6.48 -12.55
CA VAL A 178 3.00 -6.04 -13.09
C VAL A 178 2.52 -7.08 -14.09
N LYS A 179 1.54 -7.90 -13.72
CA LYS A 179 0.88 -8.84 -14.65
C LYS A 179 -0.21 -8.09 -15.41
N ARG A 180 -0.16 -8.14 -16.74
CA ARG A 180 -1.27 -7.76 -17.62
C ARG A 180 -2.10 -9.00 -17.88
N ASN A 181 -3.40 -8.92 -17.63
CA ASN A 181 -4.38 -9.87 -18.18
C ASN A 181 -4.95 -9.29 -19.46
#